data_AF-F7NJG9-F1
#
_entry.id   AF-F7NJG9-F1
#
_cell.length_a   1.000
_cell.length_b   1.000
_cell.length_c   1.000
_cell.angle_alpha   90.00
_cell.angle_beta   90.00
_cell.angle_gamma   90.00
#
_symmetry.space_group_name_H-M   'P 1'
#
loop_
_entity.id
_entity.type
_entity.pdbx_description
1 polymer ?
#
loop_
_entity_poly.entity_id
_entity_poly.type
_entity_poly.pdbx_seq_one_letter_code
_entity_poly.pdbx_strand_id
1 'polypeptide(L)'
;MDMAGELSTYVDIYSPDITLQDNTHNNFGSIFIRIWAIGSPAKIVFGIYLGAKVSKSQEEIRRGVGYARRRLKDILNDIETKGFSYHPWTDRQLPWLNTEKSKRGVVRQLDQYISFKLVEETNDTDAAIHKDLNTLVYALDTSIDSLAPLDIFQQELVLNFFLGRNPEERLTTNFQAKKPEEVEEAVDAYEEELLGFEYEEQIPDTEESPEKPFDADKIRIEQRMLSLKYIKELLDVHKLELSPGFQRNRVWKDNRQKSLLIESLMLRIPIPAFYFYEDENSNLYVIDGLQRLSTIQDYLDNKFRLTGLQYLGEAVNKKMFSELSDKYVSRIYQTQLNVNIIDARTPSQVKYDIFRRINTGGISLNAQEVRNSIAKTKVRQLLKSLSTSTEFFKATGGGVNDLRMGAQELVLRFIAFYRIFDFSTGEVNYSRGDLEQHLDETFDLLNKATDSELHIYEKAFLKAMNSAYALFGNYAFRSCRPNDLRDGARRKLLNKSLFTTWSVILAHSNLSENTLLGLRKKTVRLLANEIEMNEAYSKALSIGTSATSQVKTNFRIAFKLLKGVLEDD
;
A
#
# COMPACT_ATOMS: atom_id res chain seq x y z
N MET A 1 -20.63 20.89 25.89
CA MET A 1 -20.02 22.23 25.82
C MET A 1 -18.64 22.06 26.41
N ASP A 2 -17.56 22.19 25.65
CA ASP A 2 -17.16 23.47 25.08
C ASP A 2 -17.79 23.88 23.75
N MET A 3 -18.08 25.17 23.68
CA MET A 3 -18.80 25.88 22.63
C MET A 3 -17.81 26.63 21.73
N ALA A 4 -17.13 25.93 20.81
CA ALA A 4 -16.26 26.57 19.82
C ALA A 4 -16.39 26.03 18.38
N GLY A 5 -17.28 25.08 18.10
CA GLY A 5 -17.80 24.88 16.73
C GLY A 5 -16.79 24.47 15.65
N GLU A 6 -15.73 23.70 15.95
CA GLU A 6 -14.98 23.02 14.89
C GLU A 6 -15.64 21.66 14.56
N LEU A 7 -16.13 21.54 13.32
CA LEU A 7 -16.65 20.28 12.76
C LEU A 7 -15.53 19.23 12.68
N SER A 8 -15.63 18.16 13.45
CA SER A 8 -14.85 16.94 13.22
C SER A 8 -15.40 16.21 11.99
N THR A 9 -14.55 16.08 10.97
CA THR A 9 -14.52 15.09 9.88
C THR A 9 -15.87 14.66 9.27
N TYR A 10 -16.11 15.02 8.00
CA TYR A 10 -17.22 14.49 7.19
C TYR A 10 -16.73 13.47 6.16
N VAL A 11 -17.58 12.47 5.89
CA VAL A 11 -17.38 11.44 4.87
C VAL A 11 -18.37 11.66 3.76
N ASP A 12 -17.87 11.95 2.55
CA ASP A 12 -18.68 11.86 1.34
C ASP A 12 -18.72 10.41 0.88
N ILE A 13 -19.89 9.77 0.91
CA ILE A 13 -20.05 8.36 0.50
C ILE A 13 -20.26 8.25 -1.02
N TYR A 14 -20.51 9.37 -1.71
CA TYR A 14 -20.67 9.39 -3.16
C TYR A 14 -19.70 10.37 -3.81
N SER A 15 -19.05 9.93 -4.90
CA SER A 15 -18.42 10.85 -5.84
C SER A 15 -19.50 11.74 -6.47
N PRO A 16 -19.28 13.05 -6.63
CA PRO A 16 -20.26 13.99 -7.17
C PRO A 16 -20.78 13.70 -8.59
N ASP A 17 -20.32 12.62 -9.23
CA ASP A 17 -20.54 12.28 -10.63
C ASP A 17 -21.35 10.98 -10.84
N ILE A 18 -21.83 10.32 -9.78
CA ILE A 18 -22.65 9.09 -9.90
C ILE A 18 -24.12 9.45 -10.20
N THR A 19 -24.64 8.98 -11.32
CA THR A 19 -26.03 9.26 -11.75
C THR A 19 -26.97 8.18 -11.22
N LEU A 20 -27.95 8.56 -10.39
CA LEU A 20 -28.95 7.60 -9.87
C LEU A 20 -30.04 7.34 -10.90
N GLN A 21 -30.42 6.07 -11.07
CA GLN A 21 -31.57 5.64 -11.87
C GLN A 21 -32.60 4.93 -10.99
N ASP A 22 -33.89 5.15 -11.26
CA ASP A 22 -34.93 4.32 -10.67
C ASP A 22 -35.09 3.01 -11.44
N ASN A 23 -35.97 2.15 -10.93
CA ASN A 23 -36.29 0.84 -11.52
C ASN A 23 -36.97 0.95 -12.90
N THR A 24 -37.18 2.16 -13.42
CA THR A 24 -37.70 2.45 -14.77
C THR A 24 -36.68 3.16 -15.67
N HIS A 25 -35.40 3.19 -15.26
CA HIS A 25 -34.26 3.80 -15.97
C HIS A 25 -34.36 5.31 -16.19
N ASN A 26 -35.15 6.03 -15.38
CA ASN A 26 -35.13 7.49 -15.40
C ASN A 26 -33.88 8.01 -14.69
N ASN A 27 -33.12 8.86 -15.38
CA ASN A 27 -31.84 9.40 -14.90
C ASN A 27 -32.09 10.65 -14.04
N PHE A 28 -31.83 10.59 -12.73
CA PHE A 28 -32.11 11.70 -11.80
C PHE A 28 -30.98 12.73 -11.66
N GLY A 29 -29.90 12.57 -12.43
CA GLY A 29 -28.69 13.38 -12.29
C GLY A 29 -27.82 12.91 -11.13
N SER A 30 -26.74 13.65 -10.87
CA SER A 30 -25.73 13.25 -9.89
C SER A 30 -26.17 13.61 -8.48
N ILE A 31 -26.50 12.60 -7.67
CA ILE A 31 -26.97 12.74 -6.28
C ILE A 31 -25.86 12.21 -5.37
N PHE A 32 -25.64 12.88 -4.24
CA PHE A 32 -24.65 12.47 -3.26
C PHE A 32 -25.22 12.42 -1.85
N ILE A 33 -24.70 11.47 -1.07
CA ILE A 33 -25.02 11.28 0.35
C ILE A 33 -23.73 11.51 1.15
N ARG A 34 -23.79 12.42 2.12
CA ARG A 34 -22.67 12.78 3.00
C ARG A 34 -23.04 12.45 4.44
N ILE A 35 -22.21 11.68 5.13
CA ILE A 35 -22.42 11.34 6.54
C ILE A 35 -21.33 12.02 7.38
N TRP A 36 -21.69 12.55 8.53
CA TRP A 36 -20.77 13.14 9.49
C TRP A 36 -21.06 12.59 10.89
N ALA A 37 -20.07 12.66 11.79
CA ALA A 37 -20.21 12.21 13.17
C ALA A 37 -19.52 13.19 14.13
N ILE A 38 -20.17 13.50 15.25
CA ILE A 38 -19.62 14.36 16.31
C ILE A 38 -19.95 13.73 17.67
N GLY A 39 -18.97 13.61 18.56
CA GLY A 39 -19.20 13.19 19.94
C GLY A 39 -18.01 12.50 20.61
N SER A 40 -18.23 12.02 21.83
CA SER A 40 -17.24 11.24 22.62
C SER A 40 -17.66 9.76 22.70
N PRO A 41 -16.79 8.83 23.12
CA PRO A 41 -17.08 7.39 23.13
C PRO A 41 -18.39 7.00 23.86
N ALA A 42 -18.81 7.77 24.86
CA ALA A 42 -20.06 7.54 25.59
C ALA A 42 -21.31 8.14 24.90
N LYS A 43 -21.15 9.11 23.98
CA LYS A 43 -22.23 9.75 23.22
C LYS A 43 -21.72 10.22 21.86
N ILE A 44 -22.02 9.44 20.82
CA ILE A 44 -21.72 9.77 19.43
C ILE A 44 -23.01 10.13 18.71
N VAL A 45 -23.00 11.24 17.98
CA VAL A 45 -24.12 11.71 17.16
C VAL A 45 -23.71 11.65 15.70
N PHE A 46 -24.48 10.94 14.89
CA PHE A 46 -24.29 10.86 13.43
C PHE A 46 -25.25 11.82 12.73
N GLY A 47 -24.88 12.34 11.56
CA GLY A 47 -25.75 13.17 10.72
C GLY A 47 -25.61 12.78 9.25
N ILE A 48 -26.73 12.71 8.54
CA ILE A 48 -26.76 12.34 7.12
C ILE A 48 -27.29 13.52 6.30
N TYR A 49 -26.57 13.88 5.24
CA TYR A 49 -26.87 14.95 4.30
C TYR A 49 -27.10 14.38 2.90
N LEU A 50 -28.18 14.82 2.26
CA LEU A 50 -28.61 14.38 0.94
C LEU A 50 -28.61 15.59 -0.01
N GLY A 51 -27.83 15.53 -1.09
CA GLY A 51 -27.68 16.64 -2.04
C GLY A 51 -27.57 16.17 -3.49
N ALA A 52 -27.61 17.11 -4.45
CA ALA A 52 -27.42 16.81 -5.88
C ALA A 52 -26.57 17.90 -6.55
N LYS A 53 -25.73 17.52 -7.53
CA LYS A 53 -24.75 18.43 -8.13
C LYS A 53 -25.04 18.79 -9.60
N VAL A 54 -25.73 17.95 -10.36
CA VAL A 54 -26.08 18.23 -11.77
C VAL A 54 -27.42 17.57 -12.15
N SER A 55 -28.44 18.36 -12.50
CA SER A 55 -29.68 17.89 -13.16
C SER A 55 -30.28 19.02 -13.99
N LYS A 56 -31.03 18.66 -15.05
CA LYS A 56 -31.63 19.60 -16.01
C LYS A 56 -32.87 20.34 -15.46
N SER A 57 -33.45 19.90 -14.34
CA SER A 57 -34.56 20.62 -13.68
C SER A 57 -34.58 20.46 -12.15
N GLN A 58 -35.04 21.48 -11.43
CA GLN A 58 -35.21 21.41 -9.96
C GLN A 58 -36.21 20.34 -9.50
N GLU A 59 -37.14 19.93 -10.37
CA GLU A 59 -38.16 18.95 -10.03
C GLU A 59 -37.58 17.53 -9.97
N GLU A 60 -36.65 17.19 -10.86
CA GLU A 60 -35.90 15.93 -10.85
C GLU A 60 -35.01 15.79 -9.62
N ILE A 61 -34.33 16.87 -9.21
CA ILE A 61 -33.52 16.90 -7.98
C ILE A 61 -34.40 16.61 -6.76
N ARG A 62 -35.57 17.25 -6.65
CA ARG A 62 -36.49 17.03 -5.52
C ARG A 62 -37.04 15.61 -5.49
N ARG A 63 -37.34 15.02 -6.66
CA ARG A 63 -37.80 13.63 -6.75
C ARG A 63 -36.70 12.64 -6.36
N GLY A 64 -35.48 12.83 -6.85
CA GLY A 64 -34.34 11.98 -6.50
C GLY A 64 -33.95 12.07 -5.02
N VAL A 65 -33.90 13.28 -4.47
CA VAL A 65 -33.64 13.51 -3.03
C VAL A 65 -34.79 12.98 -2.17
N GLY A 66 -36.05 13.11 -2.60
CA GLY A 66 -37.22 12.53 -1.91
C GLY A 66 -37.27 10.99 -1.98
N TYR A 67 -36.73 10.39 -3.04
CA TYR A 67 -36.57 8.95 -3.16
C TYR A 67 -35.48 8.44 -2.20
N ALA A 68 -34.30 9.06 -2.21
CA ALA A 68 -33.21 8.72 -1.30
C ALA A 68 -33.61 8.88 0.19
N ARG A 69 -34.38 9.93 0.53
CA ARG A 69 -34.92 10.11 1.90
C ARG A 69 -35.82 8.99 2.37
N ARG A 70 -36.74 8.53 1.51
CA ARG A 70 -37.68 7.48 1.87
C ARG A 70 -36.93 6.18 2.11
N ARG A 71 -36.03 5.86 1.19
CA ARG A 71 -35.10 4.74 1.31
C ARG A 71 -34.31 4.77 2.62
N LEU A 72 -33.75 5.94 2.96
CA LEU A 72 -33.00 6.11 4.21
C LEU A 72 -33.89 6.04 5.45
N LYS A 73 -35.09 6.63 5.41
CA LYS A 73 -36.03 6.61 6.53
C LYS A 73 -36.50 5.18 6.83
N ASP A 74 -36.69 4.37 5.81
CA ASP A 74 -37.05 2.95 5.96
C ASP A 74 -35.92 2.15 6.62
N ILE A 75 -34.66 2.40 6.20
CA ILE A 75 -33.46 1.79 6.80
C ILE A 75 -33.27 2.23 8.27
N LEU A 76 -33.54 3.49 8.57
CA LEU A 76 -33.31 4.08 9.88
C LEU A 76 -34.41 3.75 10.91
N ASN A 77 -35.65 3.56 10.47
CA ASN A 77 -36.73 3.01 11.30
C ASN A 77 -36.40 1.60 11.82
N ASP A 78 -35.71 0.79 11.01
CA ASP A 78 -35.32 -0.58 11.35
C ASP A 78 -34.25 -0.63 12.45
N ILE A 79 -33.45 0.42 12.55
CA ILE A 79 -32.44 0.61 13.61
C ILE A 79 -33.11 1.08 14.90
N GLU A 80 -34.18 1.88 14.80
CA GLU A 80 -34.90 2.41 15.96
C GLU A 80 -35.60 1.31 16.79
N THR A 81 -36.10 0.27 16.11
CA THR A 81 -36.68 -0.92 16.74
C THR A 81 -35.68 -1.78 17.52
N LYS A 82 -34.37 -1.55 17.37
CA LYS A 82 -33.29 -2.29 18.06
C LYS A 82 -32.78 -1.58 19.33
N GLY A 83 -33.59 -0.68 19.89
CA GLY A 83 -33.28 0.05 21.13
C GLY A 83 -32.51 1.35 20.92
N PHE A 84 -32.24 1.71 19.67
CA PHE A 84 -31.65 3.00 19.32
C PHE A 84 -32.76 4.03 19.15
N SER A 85 -32.53 5.28 19.51
CA SER A 85 -33.50 6.37 19.27
C SER A 85 -32.90 7.37 18.30
N TYR A 86 -33.71 7.81 17.33
CA TYR A 86 -33.29 8.82 16.39
C TYR A 86 -34.25 10.00 16.39
N HIS A 87 -33.68 11.18 16.27
CA HIS A 87 -34.47 12.40 16.22
C HIS A 87 -34.10 13.15 14.96
N PRO A 88 -35.08 13.40 14.06
CA PRO A 88 -34.88 14.37 13.00
C PRO A 88 -34.76 15.75 13.64
N TRP A 89 -33.68 16.47 13.34
CA TRP A 89 -33.51 17.82 13.89
C TRP A 89 -34.54 18.73 13.23
N THR A 90 -35.24 19.51 14.06
CA THR A 90 -36.06 20.63 13.57
C THR A 90 -35.24 21.92 13.63
N ASP A 91 -35.69 22.93 12.88
CA ASP A 91 -35.04 24.23 12.58
C ASP A 91 -34.36 24.98 13.75
N ARG A 92 -34.57 24.58 15.02
CA ARG A 92 -34.08 25.29 16.21
C ARG A 92 -32.86 24.66 16.88
N GLN A 93 -32.40 23.48 16.47
CA GLN A 93 -31.39 22.73 17.21
C GLN A 93 -29.98 22.72 16.59
N LEU A 94 -29.78 23.22 15.36
CA LEU A 94 -28.47 23.23 14.68
C LEU A 94 -27.52 24.32 15.22
N PRO A 95 -26.34 23.99 15.77
CA PRO A 95 -25.45 24.97 16.42
C PRO A 95 -24.85 26.02 15.47
N TRP A 96 -24.93 25.82 14.14
CA TRP A 96 -24.39 26.75 13.12
C TRP A 96 -25.43 27.66 12.46
N LEU A 97 -26.71 27.58 12.85
CA LEU A 97 -27.81 28.38 12.29
C LEU A 97 -27.79 29.88 12.66
N ASN A 98 -26.84 30.31 13.51
CA ASN A 98 -26.68 31.71 13.92
C ASN A 98 -25.75 32.54 13.01
N THR A 99 -25.24 31.98 11.91
CA THR A 99 -24.43 32.74 10.94
C THR A 99 -25.33 33.34 9.86
N GLU A 100 -25.15 34.63 9.56
CA GLU A 100 -25.97 35.48 8.69
C GLU A 100 -26.02 35.04 7.20
N LYS A 101 -26.46 33.83 6.91
CA LYS A 101 -27.00 33.47 5.60
C LYS A 101 -28.50 33.29 5.73
N SER A 102 -29.25 33.89 4.80
CA SER A 102 -30.69 34.03 4.91
C SER A 102 -31.35 32.70 5.28
N LYS A 103 -32.09 32.69 6.39
CA LYS A 103 -32.81 31.52 6.89
C LYS A 103 -33.55 30.79 5.76
N ARG A 104 -34.10 31.51 4.77
CA ARG A 104 -34.80 30.94 3.61
C ARG A 104 -33.91 30.23 2.56
N GLY A 105 -32.66 30.65 2.38
CA GLY A 105 -31.73 30.01 1.44
C GLY A 105 -31.19 28.69 1.96
N VAL A 106 -30.92 28.63 3.27
CA VAL A 106 -30.46 27.41 3.95
C VAL A 106 -31.65 26.45 4.17
N VAL A 107 -32.84 26.93 4.55
CA VAL A 107 -34.08 26.11 4.68
C VAL A 107 -34.46 25.40 3.37
N ARG A 108 -34.17 25.97 2.19
CA ARG A 108 -34.40 25.27 0.90
C ARG A 108 -33.39 24.16 0.59
N GLN A 109 -32.23 24.15 1.26
CA GLN A 109 -31.20 23.10 1.15
C GLN A 109 -31.26 22.10 2.31
N LEU A 110 -31.98 22.40 3.39
CA LEU A 110 -31.98 21.64 4.64
C LEU A 110 -33.08 20.59 4.74
N ASP A 111 -33.68 20.17 3.64
CA ASP A 111 -34.86 19.32 3.78
C ASP A 111 -34.54 17.96 4.42
N GLN A 112 -33.29 17.48 4.58
CA GLN A 112 -33.05 16.13 5.08
C GLN A 112 -31.81 16.03 5.99
N TYR A 113 -32.04 16.09 7.30
CA TYR A 113 -31.07 15.74 8.34
C TYR A 113 -31.70 14.73 9.30
N ILE A 114 -31.01 13.63 9.59
CA ILE A 114 -31.39 12.65 10.63
C ILE A 114 -30.17 12.38 11.49
N SER A 115 -30.37 12.32 12.81
CA SER A 115 -29.31 12.01 13.78
C SER A 115 -29.72 10.99 14.85
N PHE A 116 -28.75 10.22 15.35
CA PHE A 116 -28.94 9.11 16.30
C PHE A 116 -28.16 9.34 17.59
N LYS A 117 -28.66 8.83 18.72
CA LYS A 117 -28.00 8.91 20.02
C LYS A 117 -28.06 7.56 20.74
N LEU A 118 -26.92 7.05 21.24
CA LEU A 118 -26.89 5.92 22.17
C LEU A 118 -27.19 6.37 23.60
N VAL A 119 -27.91 5.55 24.35
CA VAL A 119 -28.08 5.67 25.80
C VAL A 119 -27.68 4.32 26.43
N GLU A 120 -26.70 4.38 27.33
CA GLU A 120 -26.09 3.34 28.20
C GLU A 120 -27.09 2.33 28.81
N GLU A 121 -26.75 1.18 29.38
CA GLU A 121 -25.57 0.29 29.52
C GLU A 121 -26.18 -1.01 30.10
N THR A 122 -25.65 -2.18 29.77
CA THR A 122 -25.36 -3.32 30.67
C THR A 122 -25.34 -4.67 29.93
N ASN A 123 -24.52 -5.55 30.50
CA ASN A 123 -23.95 -6.79 30.00
C ASN A 123 -24.85 -7.69 29.14
N ASP A 124 -24.19 -8.35 28.19
CA ASP A 124 -24.64 -9.48 27.34
C ASP A 124 -25.32 -9.13 25.99
N THR A 125 -25.23 -7.88 25.54
CA THR A 125 -25.84 -7.39 24.27
C THR A 125 -24.87 -7.05 23.13
N ASP A 126 -23.58 -7.39 23.22
CA ASP A 126 -22.62 -7.12 22.14
C ASP A 126 -22.86 -7.97 20.88
N ALA A 127 -23.20 -9.25 21.05
CA ALA A 127 -23.28 -10.19 19.91
C ALA A 127 -24.49 -9.93 18.99
N ALA A 128 -25.62 -9.48 19.55
CA ALA A 128 -26.83 -9.18 18.79
C ALA A 128 -26.73 -7.81 18.08
N ILE A 129 -26.18 -6.80 18.76
CA ILE A 129 -25.92 -5.46 18.20
C ILE A 129 -24.87 -5.54 17.07
N HIS A 130 -23.84 -6.37 17.23
CA HIS A 130 -22.88 -6.65 16.15
C HIS A 130 -23.49 -7.39 14.97
N LYS A 131 -24.37 -8.38 15.21
CA LYS A 131 -25.06 -9.11 14.13
C LYS A 131 -25.95 -8.18 13.30
N ASP A 132 -26.57 -7.20 13.93
CA ASP A 132 -27.49 -6.26 13.30
C ASP A 132 -26.80 -5.09 12.58
N LEU A 133 -25.70 -4.57 13.14
CA LEU A 133 -24.77 -3.67 12.43
C LEU A 133 -24.15 -4.36 11.21
N ASN A 134 -23.77 -5.63 11.34
CA ASN A 134 -23.23 -6.41 10.24
C ASN A 134 -24.28 -6.68 9.15
N THR A 135 -25.56 -6.84 9.52
CA THR A 135 -26.65 -7.00 8.53
C THR A 135 -26.94 -5.69 7.77
N LEU A 136 -26.81 -4.53 8.43
CA LEU A 136 -26.93 -3.20 7.82
C LEU A 136 -25.75 -2.90 6.88
N VAL A 137 -24.54 -3.23 7.31
CA VAL A 137 -23.31 -3.18 6.49
C VAL A 137 -23.45 -4.12 5.28
N TYR A 138 -23.92 -5.34 5.49
CA TYR A 138 -24.16 -6.31 4.42
C TYR A 138 -25.22 -5.85 3.41
N ALA A 139 -26.29 -5.17 3.83
CA ALA A 139 -27.32 -4.63 2.92
C ALA A 139 -26.83 -3.41 2.12
N LEU A 140 -25.93 -2.60 2.69
CA LEU A 140 -25.20 -1.55 2.00
C LEU A 140 -24.20 -2.15 0.98
N ASP A 141 -23.44 -3.16 1.38
CA ASP A 141 -22.51 -3.92 0.53
C ASP A 141 -23.24 -4.60 -0.64
N THR A 142 -24.36 -5.29 -0.40
CA THR A 142 -25.13 -5.96 -1.47
C THR A 142 -25.69 -4.96 -2.49
N SER A 143 -25.99 -3.73 -2.07
CA SER A 143 -26.44 -2.66 -2.97
C SER A 143 -25.26 -2.04 -3.75
N ILE A 144 -24.06 -2.03 -3.17
CA ILE A 144 -22.79 -1.61 -3.79
C ILE A 144 -22.32 -2.66 -4.82
N ASP A 145 -22.49 -3.96 -4.51
CA ASP A 145 -22.12 -5.08 -5.38
C ASP A 145 -22.93 -5.15 -6.67
N SER A 146 -24.16 -4.63 -6.67
CA SER A 146 -25.03 -4.58 -7.86
C SER A 146 -24.59 -3.59 -8.96
N LEU A 147 -23.50 -2.85 -8.75
CA LEU A 147 -22.97 -1.80 -9.64
C LEU A 147 -21.50 -2.00 -10.10
N ALA A 148 -20.86 -3.14 -9.82
CA ALA A 148 -19.39 -3.23 -9.86
C ALA A 148 -18.78 -3.56 -11.26
N PRO A 149 -17.48 -3.25 -11.51
CA PRO A 149 -16.38 -3.73 -10.67
C PRO A 149 -15.44 -2.61 -10.20
N LEU A 150 -15.48 -2.32 -8.91
CA LEU A 150 -14.31 -1.89 -8.14
C LEU A 150 -14.03 -3.00 -7.13
N ASP A 151 -12.76 -3.33 -6.94
CA ASP A 151 -12.34 -4.47 -6.13
C ASP A 151 -12.34 -4.15 -4.62
N ILE A 152 -12.43 -5.23 -3.84
CA ILE A 152 -12.43 -5.33 -2.36
C ILE A 152 -11.43 -4.38 -1.67
N PHE A 153 -10.31 -4.07 -2.34
CA PHE A 153 -9.28 -3.11 -1.93
C PHE A 153 -9.82 -1.70 -1.64
N GLN A 154 -10.80 -1.22 -2.42
CA GLN A 154 -11.37 0.12 -2.18
C GLN A 154 -12.40 0.13 -1.05
N GLN A 155 -13.01 -1.03 -0.76
CA GLN A 155 -13.96 -1.21 0.33
C GLN A 155 -13.22 -1.16 1.69
N GLU A 156 -12.05 -1.81 1.80
CA GLU A 156 -11.29 -1.84 3.06
C GLU A 156 -10.43 -0.59 3.32
N LEU A 157 -9.94 0.09 2.29
CA LEU A 157 -9.14 1.31 2.46
C LEU A 157 -9.96 2.47 3.08
N VAL A 158 -11.27 2.53 2.75
CA VAL A 158 -12.22 3.49 3.32
C VAL A 158 -12.51 3.14 4.79
N LEU A 159 -12.66 1.85 5.11
CA LEU A 159 -12.83 1.36 6.48
C LEU A 159 -11.62 1.68 7.38
N ASN A 160 -10.40 1.54 6.87
CA ASN A 160 -9.17 1.81 7.63
C ASN A 160 -8.82 3.30 7.73
N PHE A 161 -9.22 4.12 6.76
CA PHE A 161 -8.97 5.58 6.80
C PHE A 161 -9.91 6.33 7.75
N PHE A 162 -11.13 5.83 7.98
CA PHE A 162 -12.12 6.52 8.83
C PHE A 162 -12.03 6.22 10.33
N LEU A 163 -11.31 5.17 10.73
CA LEU A 163 -11.32 4.69 12.11
C LEU A 163 -10.13 5.14 12.97
N GLY A 164 -9.16 5.86 12.39
CA GLY A 164 -8.23 6.73 13.13
C GLY A 164 -7.51 6.11 14.34
N ARG A 165 -7.41 4.78 14.42
CA ARG A 165 -6.72 4.05 15.48
C ARG A 165 -5.62 3.22 14.86
N ASN A 166 -4.50 3.18 15.55
CA ASN A 166 -3.36 2.34 15.20
C ASN A 166 -3.86 0.88 15.08
N PRO A 167 -3.42 0.08 14.08
CA PRO A 167 -3.82 -1.32 13.94
C PRO A 167 -3.65 -2.15 15.24
N GLU A 168 -2.63 -1.80 16.02
CA GLU A 168 -2.31 -2.37 17.33
C GLU A 168 -3.43 -2.21 18.39
N GLU A 169 -4.18 -1.10 18.37
CA GLU A 169 -5.25 -0.84 19.36
C GLU A 169 -6.55 -1.61 19.06
N ARG A 170 -6.74 -2.04 17.81
CA ARG A 170 -7.90 -2.84 17.40
C ARG A 170 -7.71 -4.33 17.68
N LEU A 171 -6.48 -4.84 17.56
CA LEU A 171 -6.18 -6.24 17.84
C LEU A 171 -6.19 -6.54 19.34
N THR A 172 -5.89 -5.56 20.18
CA THR A 172 -5.93 -5.71 21.64
C THR A 172 -7.35 -5.71 22.24
N THR A 173 -8.36 -5.19 21.55
CA THR A 173 -9.73 -5.08 22.08
C THR A 173 -10.63 -6.27 21.75
N ASN A 174 -10.38 -7.01 20.66
CA ASN A 174 -11.14 -8.21 20.28
C ASN A 174 -10.42 -9.54 20.57
N PHE A 175 -9.14 -9.50 20.96
CA PHE A 175 -8.38 -10.68 21.36
C PHE A 175 -7.97 -10.56 22.83
N GLN A 176 -8.93 -10.77 23.75
CA GLN A 176 -8.54 -11.13 25.10
C GLN A 176 -7.74 -12.43 25.05
N ALA A 177 -6.46 -12.34 25.46
CA ALA A 177 -5.48 -13.41 25.62
C ALA A 177 -4.75 -13.93 24.36
N LYS A 178 -4.11 -13.04 23.58
CA LYS A 178 -3.00 -13.42 22.69
C LYS A 178 -1.71 -12.65 23.03
N LYS A 179 -0.55 -13.29 22.88
CA LYS A 179 0.76 -12.65 23.11
C LYS A 179 1.04 -11.61 22.01
N PRO A 180 1.83 -10.54 22.27
CA PRO A 180 2.17 -9.53 21.26
C PRO A 180 2.73 -10.09 19.95
N GLU A 181 3.53 -11.16 20.02
CA GLU A 181 4.11 -11.87 18.86
C GLU A 181 3.01 -12.39 17.90
N GLU A 182 1.91 -12.92 18.42
CA GLU A 182 0.79 -13.45 17.60
C GLU A 182 0.01 -12.34 16.88
N VAL A 183 0.11 -11.10 17.36
CA VAL A 183 -0.53 -9.92 16.75
C VAL A 183 0.32 -9.42 15.58
N GLU A 184 1.64 -9.38 15.76
CA GLU A 184 2.60 -8.98 14.73
C GLU A 184 2.57 -9.94 13.53
N GLU A 185 2.62 -11.25 13.78
CA GLU A 185 2.51 -12.27 12.73
C GLU A 185 1.19 -12.15 11.92
N ALA A 186 0.08 -11.82 12.58
CA ALA A 186 -1.20 -11.65 11.91
C ALA A 186 -1.25 -10.40 11.01
N VAL A 187 -0.56 -9.33 11.41
CA VAL A 187 -0.42 -8.11 10.60
C VAL A 187 0.43 -8.42 9.36
N ASP A 188 1.57 -9.08 9.53
CA ASP A 188 2.46 -9.44 8.43
C ASP A 188 1.77 -10.37 7.42
N ALA A 189 1.01 -11.35 7.91
CA ALA A 189 0.23 -12.25 7.06
C ALA A 189 -0.81 -11.50 6.22
N TYR A 190 -1.50 -10.54 6.82
CA TYR A 190 -2.47 -9.70 6.11
C TYR A 190 -1.79 -8.76 5.10
N GLU A 191 -0.62 -8.19 5.42
CA GLU A 191 0.15 -7.38 4.46
C GLU A 191 0.58 -8.19 3.23
N GLU A 192 1.06 -9.43 3.42
CA GLU A 192 1.44 -10.31 2.31
C GLU A 192 0.23 -10.71 1.44
N GLU A 193 -0.91 -11.04 2.05
CA GLU A 193 -2.14 -11.35 1.31
C GLU A 193 -2.61 -10.14 0.46
N LEU A 194 -2.52 -8.93 1.00
CA LEU A 194 -2.83 -7.69 0.28
C LEU A 194 -1.92 -7.48 -0.94
N LEU A 195 -0.67 -7.91 -0.84
CA LEU A 195 0.31 -7.88 -1.93
C LEU A 195 0.12 -9.02 -2.93
N GLY A 196 -0.77 -9.97 -2.64
CA GLY A 196 -1.09 -11.11 -3.49
C GLY A 196 -0.27 -12.36 -3.23
N PHE A 197 0.40 -12.43 -2.08
CA PHE A 197 1.30 -13.52 -1.71
C PHE A 197 0.73 -14.38 -0.58
N GLU A 198 1.12 -15.65 -0.58
CA GLU A 198 0.95 -16.51 0.59
C GLU A 198 1.90 -16.05 1.70
N TYR A 199 1.40 -15.98 2.93
CA TYR A 199 2.24 -15.75 4.10
C TYR A 199 3.18 -16.94 4.31
N GLU A 200 4.46 -16.65 4.53
CA GLU A 200 5.50 -17.63 4.82
C GLU A 200 5.86 -17.49 6.30
N GLU A 201 5.60 -18.53 7.09
CA GLU A 201 5.96 -18.55 8.51
C GLU A 201 7.48 -18.48 8.64
N GLN A 202 7.97 -17.54 9.44
CA GLN A 202 9.39 -17.50 9.78
C GLN A 202 9.67 -18.56 10.83
N ILE A 203 10.79 -19.29 10.67
CA ILE A 203 11.26 -20.15 11.75
C ILE A 203 11.86 -19.18 12.78
N PRO A 204 11.41 -19.21 14.06
CA PRO A 204 12.04 -18.42 15.09
C PRO A 204 13.53 -18.69 15.06
N ASP A 205 14.35 -17.65 15.05
CA ASP A 205 15.80 -17.75 15.18
C ASP A 205 16.12 -18.41 16.53
N THR A 206 16.07 -19.75 16.61
CA THR A 206 16.52 -20.50 17.78
C THR A 206 18.04 -20.42 17.93
N GLU A 207 18.71 -20.02 16.86
CA GLU A 207 20.05 -19.46 16.85
C GLU A 207 19.90 -18.11 16.14
N GLU A 208 19.96 -16.99 16.86
CA GLU A 208 20.23 -15.70 16.24
C GLU A 208 21.41 -15.94 15.29
N SER A 209 21.19 -15.80 13.97
CA SER A 209 22.32 -15.66 13.07
C SER A 209 23.14 -14.53 13.67
N PRO A 210 24.36 -14.78 14.18
CA PRO A 210 25.04 -13.80 15.01
C PRO A 210 25.06 -12.52 14.21
N GLU A 211 24.40 -11.46 14.71
CA GLU A 211 24.42 -10.14 14.08
C GLU A 211 25.88 -9.89 13.81
N LYS A 212 26.32 -10.04 12.55
CA LYS A 212 27.75 -9.97 12.27
C LYS A 212 28.12 -8.54 12.61
N PRO A 213 28.94 -8.30 13.65
CA PRO A 213 29.30 -6.95 13.98
C PRO A 213 29.99 -6.39 12.75
N PHE A 214 29.33 -5.43 12.11
CA PHE A 214 29.97 -4.72 11.03
C PHE A 214 31.05 -3.85 11.66
N ASP A 215 32.12 -3.65 10.91
CA ASP A 215 33.21 -2.80 11.33
C ASP A 215 32.70 -1.36 11.44
N ALA A 216 32.51 -0.89 12.68
CA ALA A 216 31.97 0.44 12.97
C ALA A 216 32.83 1.55 12.35
N ASP A 217 34.14 1.31 12.17
CA ASP A 217 35.07 2.26 11.56
C ASP A 217 34.80 2.47 10.05
N LYS A 218 33.99 1.61 9.44
CA LYS A 218 33.55 1.74 8.05
C LYS A 218 32.27 2.55 7.90
N ILE A 219 31.57 2.89 8.99
CA ILE A 219 30.42 3.81 8.93
C ILE A 219 30.94 5.22 8.68
N ARG A 220 30.49 5.81 7.57
CA ARG A 220 30.82 7.19 7.21
C ARG A 220 29.52 7.95 7.03
N ILE A 221 29.10 8.60 8.10
CA ILE A 221 27.97 9.53 8.10
C ILE A 221 28.52 10.92 8.36
N GLU A 222 28.32 11.82 7.41
CA GLU A 222 28.70 13.22 7.54
C GLU A 222 27.47 14.07 7.88
N GLN A 223 27.58 14.91 8.91
CA GLN A 223 26.53 15.85 9.27
C GLN A 223 26.83 17.21 8.66
N ARG A 224 25.89 17.73 7.86
CA ARG A 224 26.00 19.04 7.21
C ARG A 224 24.77 19.89 7.50
N MET A 225 24.99 21.19 7.66
CA MET A 225 23.92 22.19 7.62
C MET A 225 23.87 22.78 6.21
N LEU A 226 22.82 22.48 5.47
CA LEU A 226 22.65 22.94 4.09
C LEU A 226 21.54 23.97 4.01
N SER A 227 21.82 25.14 3.43
CA SER A 227 20.77 26.13 3.18
C SER A 227 19.74 25.61 2.17
N LEU A 228 18.48 25.99 2.33
CA LEU A 228 17.43 25.61 1.38
C LEU A 228 17.73 26.13 -0.03
N LYS A 229 18.39 27.29 -0.15
CA LYS A 229 18.85 27.80 -1.46
C LYS A 229 19.82 26.82 -2.14
N TYR A 230 20.82 26.32 -1.41
CA TYR A 230 21.77 25.35 -1.96
C TYR A 230 21.09 24.01 -2.29
N ILE A 231 20.15 23.55 -1.45
CA ILE A 231 19.33 22.37 -1.76
C ILE A 231 18.55 22.56 -3.06
N LYS A 232 17.95 23.73 -3.29
CA LYS A 232 17.25 24.05 -4.55
C LYS A 232 18.20 24.03 -5.75
N GLU A 233 19.40 24.60 -5.60
CA GLU A 233 20.43 24.57 -6.65
C GLU A 233 20.81 23.12 -7.00
N LEU A 234 21.02 22.26 -5.99
CA LEU A 234 21.31 20.83 -6.20
C LEU A 234 20.17 20.09 -6.90
N LEU A 235 18.91 20.39 -6.56
CA LEU A 235 17.73 19.83 -7.23
C LEU A 235 17.68 20.26 -8.70
N ASP A 236 17.94 21.53 -8.99
CA ASP A 236 17.84 22.10 -10.34
C ASP A 236 18.91 21.53 -11.29
N VAL A 237 20.12 21.31 -10.78
CA VAL A 237 21.20 20.66 -11.55
C VAL A 237 21.17 19.13 -11.49
N HIS A 238 20.12 18.54 -10.91
CA HIS A 238 19.95 17.09 -10.77
C HIS A 238 21.10 16.41 -10.01
N LYS A 239 21.74 17.15 -9.08
CA LYS A 239 22.74 16.61 -8.13
C LYS A 239 22.12 16.11 -6.83
N LEU A 240 20.89 16.52 -6.54
CA LEU A 240 20.05 15.91 -5.51
C LEU A 240 18.83 15.30 -6.20
N GLU A 241 18.72 13.97 -6.17
CA GLU A 241 17.58 13.27 -6.71
C GLU A 241 16.53 13.02 -5.63
N LEU A 242 15.33 13.57 -5.87
CA LEU A 242 14.10 13.14 -5.20
C LEU A 242 13.66 11.85 -5.88
N SER A 243 14.28 10.74 -5.51
CA SER A 243 14.17 9.51 -6.27
C SER A 243 12.71 9.11 -6.61
N PRO A 244 12.34 9.04 -7.91
CA PRO A 244 10.96 8.91 -8.35
C PRO A 244 10.36 7.50 -8.13
N GLY A 245 11.19 6.49 -7.86
CA GLY A 245 10.75 5.10 -7.73
C GLY A 245 10.24 4.68 -6.35
N PHE A 246 10.35 5.54 -5.34
CA PHE A 246 10.13 5.18 -3.94
C PHE A 246 8.72 5.46 -3.39
N GLN A 247 7.90 6.19 -4.13
CA GLN A 247 6.67 6.68 -3.53
C GLN A 247 5.57 5.63 -3.57
N ARG A 248 5.33 5.09 -2.37
CA ARG A 248 3.97 4.89 -1.84
C ARG A 248 3.12 6.09 -2.25
N ASN A 249 1.92 5.85 -2.79
CA ASN A 249 0.93 6.87 -3.18
C ASN A 249 0.42 7.73 -2.00
N ARG A 250 1.32 8.32 -1.21
CA ARG A 250 1.06 9.13 -0.02
C ARG A 250 1.71 10.50 -0.19
N VAL A 251 1.30 11.20 -1.24
CA VAL A 251 1.41 12.66 -1.29
C VAL A 251 0.58 13.20 -0.12
N TRP A 252 1.10 14.14 0.69
CA TRP A 252 0.24 14.90 1.61
C TRP A 252 -0.96 15.46 0.82
N LYS A 253 -2.14 14.85 0.97
CA LYS A 253 -3.35 15.29 0.28
C LYS A 253 -3.92 16.56 0.92
N ASP A 254 -3.64 16.75 2.20
CA ASP A 254 -4.05 17.93 2.95
C ASP A 254 -3.10 19.11 2.69
N ASN A 255 -3.63 20.13 2.01
CA ASN A 255 -2.90 21.37 1.75
C ASN A 255 -2.57 22.15 3.03
N ARG A 256 -3.31 21.92 4.12
CA ARG A 256 -3.02 22.53 5.43
C ARG A 256 -1.68 22.02 5.96
N GLN A 257 -1.45 20.72 5.96
CA GLN A 257 -0.18 20.14 6.44
C GLN A 257 1.02 20.67 5.65
N LYS A 258 0.88 20.75 4.32
CA LYS A 258 1.88 21.39 3.44
C LYS A 258 2.15 22.84 3.85
N SER A 259 1.08 23.59 4.10
CA SER A 259 1.16 25.01 4.45
C SER A 259 1.83 25.25 5.81
N LEU A 260 1.59 24.39 6.81
CA LEU A 260 2.23 24.48 8.13
C LEU A 260 3.74 24.20 8.09
N LEU A 261 4.19 23.32 7.19
CA LEU A 261 5.62 23.12 6.94
C LEU A 261 6.27 24.42 6.40
N ILE A 262 5.66 25.04 5.39
CA ILE A 262 6.16 26.31 4.85
C ILE A 262 6.08 27.44 5.89
N GLU A 263 5.03 27.46 6.71
CA GLU A 263 4.90 28.39 7.84
C GLU A 263 6.07 28.27 8.82
N SER A 264 6.47 27.04 9.14
CA SER A 264 7.60 26.75 10.02
C SER A 264 8.91 27.32 9.47
N LEU A 265 9.14 27.22 8.16
CA LEU A 265 10.30 27.86 7.50
C LEU A 265 10.27 29.39 7.62
N MET A 266 9.11 30.00 7.38
CA MET A 266 8.91 31.45 7.53
C MET A 266 9.04 31.95 8.97
N LEU A 267 8.77 31.09 9.95
CA LEU A 267 8.93 31.36 11.38
C LEU A 267 10.32 31.01 11.92
N ARG A 268 11.19 30.40 11.10
CA ARG A 268 12.51 29.89 11.50
C ARG A 268 12.42 28.81 12.58
N ILE A 269 11.36 28.02 12.55
CA ILE A 269 11.21 26.83 13.40
C ILE A 269 12.03 25.70 12.77
N PRO A 270 12.98 25.10 13.49
CA PRO A 270 13.73 23.94 12.99
C PRO A 270 12.79 22.80 12.63
N ILE A 271 13.03 22.18 11.47
CA ILE A 271 12.31 20.97 11.04
C ILE A 271 13.20 19.74 11.27
N PRO A 272 12.64 18.52 11.36
CA PRO A 272 13.42 17.31 11.62
C PRO A 272 14.56 17.12 10.61
N ALA A 273 15.60 16.38 10.99
CA ALA A 273 16.73 16.13 10.10
C ALA A 273 16.32 15.40 8.82
N PHE A 274 17.18 15.51 7.80
CA PHE A 274 17.09 14.78 6.54
C PHE A 274 18.23 13.76 6.49
N TYR A 275 18.00 12.67 5.77
CA TYR A 275 19.02 11.65 5.52
C TYR A 275 19.17 11.48 4.01
N PHE A 276 20.40 11.67 3.52
CA PHE A 276 20.77 11.49 2.13
C PHE A 276 21.80 10.38 1.98
N TYR A 277 21.82 9.77 0.80
CA TYR A 277 22.89 8.89 0.36
C TYR A 277 23.72 9.61 -0.70
N GLU A 278 25.05 9.55 -0.60
CA GLU A 278 25.97 10.04 -1.63
C GLU A 278 26.54 8.86 -2.42
N ASP A 279 26.42 8.88 -3.75
CA ASP A 279 27.04 7.88 -4.62
C ASP A 279 28.51 8.18 -4.95
N GLU A 280 29.15 7.28 -5.71
CA GLU A 280 30.56 7.42 -6.10
C GLU A 280 30.83 8.66 -6.98
N ASN A 281 29.80 9.25 -7.58
CA ASN A 281 29.87 10.44 -8.44
C ASN A 281 29.46 11.72 -7.69
N SER A 282 29.37 11.65 -6.36
CA SER A 282 28.89 12.73 -5.49
C SER A 282 27.49 13.24 -5.85
N ASN A 283 26.62 12.36 -6.37
CA ASN A 283 25.20 12.65 -6.46
C ASN A 283 24.54 12.25 -5.15
N LEU A 284 23.58 13.07 -4.71
CA LEU A 284 22.83 12.88 -3.47
C LEU A 284 21.45 12.30 -3.78
N TYR A 285 21.01 11.35 -2.97
CA TYR A 285 19.69 10.73 -3.07
C TYR A 285 18.98 10.90 -1.74
N VAL A 286 17.73 11.37 -1.77
CA VAL A 286 16.94 11.52 -0.54
C VAL A 286 16.45 10.18 -0.05
N ILE A 287 16.72 9.89 1.22
CA ILE A 287 16.34 8.65 1.89
C ILE A 287 15.19 8.92 2.86
N ASP A 288 15.35 9.93 3.73
CA ASP A 288 14.29 10.43 4.59
C ASP A 288 14.05 11.92 4.37
N GLY A 289 12.78 12.34 4.53
CA GLY A 289 12.35 13.71 4.33
C GLY A 289 11.87 14.02 2.92
N LEU A 290 11.70 13.02 2.06
CA LEU A 290 11.23 13.19 0.68
C LEU A 290 9.94 14.02 0.60
N GLN A 291 8.90 13.69 1.35
CA GLN A 291 7.62 14.43 1.34
C GLN A 291 7.80 15.91 1.76
N ARG A 292 8.67 16.16 2.75
CA ARG A 292 8.99 17.51 3.22
C ARG A 292 9.73 18.28 2.12
N LEU A 293 10.73 17.68 1.49
CA LEU A 293 11.53 18.33 0.46
C LEU A 293 10.75 18.55 -0.85
N SER A 294 9.95 17.57 -1.28
CA SER A 294 9.02 17.71 -2.41
C SER A 294 7.99 18.80 -2.15
N THR A 295 7.41 18.87 -0.96
CA THR A 295 6.46 19.95 -0.60
C THR A 295 7.13 21.32 -0.66
N ILE A 296 8.36 21.44 -0.16
CA ILE A 296 9.12 22.69 -0.22
C ILE A 296 9.41 23.06 -1.66
N GLN A 297 9.90 22.12 -2.49
CA GLN A 297 10.13 22.34 -3.91
C GLN A 297 8.87 22.78 -4.64
N ASP A 298 7.75 22.06 -4.46
CA ASP A 298 6.46 22.40 -5.05
C ASP A 298 6.00 23.82 -4.69
N TYR A 299 6.25 24.26 -3.45
CA TYR A 299 5.93 25.62 -3.06
C TYR A 299 6.84 26.65 -3.74
N LEU A 300 8.16 26.41 -3.74
CA LEU A 300 9.15 27.28 -4.42
C LEU A 300 8.84 27.41 -5.93
N ASP A 301 8.31 26.36 -6.53
CA ASP A 301 7.90 26.30 -7.94
C ASP A 301 6.47 26.85 -8.17
N ASN A 302 5.84 27.47 -7.16
CA ASN A 302 4.50 28.06 -7.21
C ASN A 302 3.35 27.07 -7.53
N LYS A 303 3.49 25.79 -7.19
CA LYS A 303 2.47 24.76 -7.51
C LYS A 303 1.25 24.77 -6.59
N PHE A 304 1.32 25.41 -5.42
CA PHE A 304 0.16 25.53 -4.52
C PHE A 304 0.15 26.84 -3.71
N ARG A 305 -1.02 27.17 -3.17
CA ARG A 305 -1.27 28.33 -2.31
C ARG A 305 -1.37 27.91 -0.85
N LEU A 306 -0.84 28.73 0.06
CA LEU A 306 -0.92 28.43 1.49
C LEU A 306 -2.38 28.46 2.00
N THR A 307 -2.77 27.53 2.87
CA THR A 307 -4.09 27.49 3.51
C THR A 307 -4.02 26.93 4.93
N GLY A 308 -4.87 27.40 5.85
CA GLY A 308 -4.98 26.80 7.19
C GLY A 308 -3.74 27.03 8.08
N LEU A 309 -3.05 28.14 7.85
CA LEU A 309 -1.91 28.62 8.63
C LEU A 309 -2.33 28.93 10.08
N GLN A 310 -1.44 28.70 11.05
CA GLN A 310 -1.71 28.93 12.47
C GLN A 310 -1.37 30.35 12.93
N TYR A 311 -0.27 30.92 12.43
CA TYR A 311 0.29 32.17 12.95
C TYR A 311 0.38 33.28 11.90
N LEU A 312 0.65 32.91 10.64
CA LEU A 312 0.88 33.83 9.53
C LEU A 312 -0.34 33.97 8.61
N GLY A 313 -1.51 33.51 9.07
CA GLY A 313 -2.76 33.53 8.32
C GLY A 313 -3.08 34.92 7.72
N GLU A 314 -3.03 35.97 8.52
CA GLU A 314 -3.35 37.32 8.05
C GLU A 314 -2.33 37.85 7.02
N ALA A 315 -1.06 37.44 7.12
CA ALA A 315 0.02 37.98 6.32
C ALA A 315 0.20 37.27 4.96
N VAL A 316 0.04 35.95 4.93
CA VAL A 316 0.45 35.11 3.79
C VAL A 316 -0.52 34.01 3.39
N ASN A 317 -1.71 33.93 4.00
CA ASN A 317 -2.71 32.95 3.57
C ASN A 317 -3.12 33.16 2.11
N LYS A 318 -3.36 32.05 1.40
CA LYS A 318 -3.64 31.95 -0.03
C LYS A 318 -2.54 32.47 -0.96
N LYS A 319 -1.37 32.84 -0.45
CA LYS A 319 -0.25 33.28 -1.29
C LYS A 319 0.55 32.10 -1.84
N MET A 320 0.98 32.24 -3.09
CA MET A 320 2.05 31.45 -3.72
C MET A 320 3.41 32.03 -3.30
N PHE A 321 4.48 31.30 -3.59
CA PHE A 321 5.84 31.73 -3.24
C PHE A 321 6.22 33.08 -3.89
N SER A 322 5.85 33.29 -5.15
CA SER A 322 6.09 34.52 -5.91
C SER A 322 5.34 35.74 -5.37
N GLU A 323 4.34 35.53 -4.52
CA GLU A 323 3.51 36.59 -3.92
C GLU A 323 3.97 36.95 -2.50
N LEU A 324 5.00 36.27 -1.97
CA LEU A 324 5.57 36.56 -0.65
C LEU A 324 6.42 37.84 -0.67
N SER A 325 6.50 38.52 0.47
CA SER A 325 7.44 39.63 0.65
C SER A 325 8.87 39.12 0.77
N ASP A 326 9.85 39.97 0.42
CA ASP A 326 11.29 39.66 0.49
C ASP A 326 11.73 39.13 1.85
N LYS A 327 11.08 39.59 2.92
CA LYS A 327 11.28 39.10 4.29
C LYS A 327 11.06 37.59 4.38
N TYR A 328 9.95 37.06 3.85
CA TYR A 328 9.60 35.65 3.94
C TYR A 328 10.38 34.80 2.92
N VAL A 329 10.58 35.32 1.71
CA VAL A 329 11.45 34.71 0.70
C VAL A 329 12.86 34.48 1.26
N SER A 330 13.44 35.52 1.88
CA SER A 330 14.77 35.43 2.50
C SER A 330 14.81 34.39 3.63
N ARG A 331 13.78 34.34 4.50
CA ARG A 331 13.72 33.36 5.59
C ARG A 331 13.66 31.92 5.08
N ILE A 332 12.84 31.67 4.05
CA ILE A 332 12.72 30.35 3.43
C ILE A 332 14.08 29.93 2.86
N TYR A 333 14.71 30.75 2.01
CA TYR A 333 16.00 30.40 1.39
C TYR A 333 17.17 30.26 2.38
N GLN A 334 17.18 31.05 3.44
CA GLN A 334 18.23 31.02 4.48
C GLN A 334 18.03 29.89 5.51
N THR A 335 16.89 29.19 5.48
CA THR A 335 16.64 28.05 6.37
C THR A 335 17.78 27.05 6.22
N GLN A 336 18.40 26.67 7.33
CA GLN A 336 19.42 25.63 7.37
C GLN A 336 18.76 24.29 7.68
N LEU A 337 18.89 23.33 6.78
CA LEU A 337 18.45 21.96 6.97
C LEU A 337 19.60 21.15 7.57
N ASN A 338 19.31 20.41 8.64
CA ASN A 338 20.23 19.42 9.19
C ASN A 338 20.16 18.16 8.31
N VAL A 339 21.26 17.83 7.66
CA VAL A 339 21.37 16.73 6.70
C VAL A 339 22.46 15.77 7.15
N ASN A 340 22.09 14.50 7.33
CA ASN A 340 23.04 13.40 7.53
C ASN A 340 23.26 12.71 6.17
N ILE A 341 24.51 12.69 5.70
CA ILE A 341 24.89 12.12 4.40
C ILE A 341 25.62 10.81 4.65
N ILE A 342 25.07 9.72 4.12
CA ILE A 342 25.69 8.39 4.15
C ILE A 342 26.58 8.26 2.93
N ASP A 343 27.88 8.08 3.16
CA ASP A 343 28.90 8.01 2.11
C ASP A 343 28.85 6.70 1.33
N ALA A 344 29.16 6.76 0.03
CA ALA A 344 29.24 5.60 -0.88
C ALA A 344 30.13 4.46 -0.36
N ARG A 345 31.19 4.78 0.39
CA ARG A 345 32.17 3.85 0.96
C ARG A 345 31.62 3.07 2.16
N THR A 346 30.49 3.48 2.72
CA THR A 346 29.78 2.68 3.73
C THR A 346 29.41 1.34 3.10
N PRO A 347 29.66 0.19 3.73
CA PRO A 347 29.27 -1.10 3.17
C PRO A 347 27.76 -1.19 2.92
N SER A 348 27.33 -1.82 1.82
CA SER A 348 25.91 -1.90 1.43
C SER A 348 25.02 -2.42 2.56
N GLN A 349 25.45 -3.49 3.25
CA GLN A 349 24.73 -4.07 4.39
C GLN A 349 24.46 -3.05 5.50
N VAL A 350 25.46 -2.22 5.82
CA VAL A 350 25.35 -1.18 6.83
C VAL A 350 24.45 -0.03 6.38
N LYS A 351 24.45 0.30 5.08
CA LYS A 351 23.47 1.25 4.51
C LYS A 351 22.05 0.75 4.75
N TYR A 352 21.77 -0.52 4.44
CA TYR A 352 20.46 -1.14 4.67
C TYR A 352 20.05 -1.09 6.15
N ASP A 353 20.97 -1.37 7.07
CA ASP A 353 20.71 -1.27 8.52
C ASP A 353 20.39 0.15 8.97
N ILE A 354 21.17 1.14 8.52
CA ILE A 354 20.94 2.55 8.80
C ILE A 354 19.54 2.96 8.28
N PHE A 355 19.18 2.53 7.07
CA PHE A 355 17.87 2.78 6.49
C PHE A 355 16.73 2.17 7.30
N ARG A 356 16.86 0.93 7.76
CA ARG A 356 15.87 0.29 8.63
C ARG A 356 15.68 1.08 9.94
N ARG A 357 16.77 1.51 10.57
CA ARG A 357 16.74 2.20 11.88
C ARG A 357 16.14 3.61 11.81
N ILE A 358 16.39 4.36 10.73
CA ILE A 358 15.87 5.73 10.56
C ILE A 358 14.35 5.74 10.35
N ASN A 359 13.78 4.72 9.72
CA ASN A 359 12.37 4.69 9.32
C ASN A 359 11.38 4.32 10.44
N THR A 360 11.82 4.30 11.71
CA THR A 360 11.03 3.84 12.88
C THR A 360 9.89 4.77 13.31
N GLY A 361 9.79 5.99 12.79
CA GLY A 361 8.71 6.94 13.09
C GLY A 361 7.47 6.84 12.20
N GLY A 362 7.43 5.92 11.24
CA GLY A 362 6.33 5.70 10.30
C GLY A 362 6.31 4.27 9.75
N ILE A 363 5.56 3.98 8.68
CA ILE A 363 5.60 2.65 8.04
C ILE A 363 7.03 2.41 7.52
N SER A 364 7.74 1.42 8.04
CA SER A 364 9.13 1.10 7.66
C SER A 364 9.24 0.71 6.19
N LEU A 365 10.30 1.13 5.50
CA LEU A 365 10.61 0.62 4.15
C LEU A 365 10.98 -0.87 4.24
N ASN A 366 10.51 -1.68 3.30
CA ASN A 366 10.96 -3.07 3.20
C ASN A 366 12.31 -3.14 2.47
N ALA A 367 12.96 -4.30 2.52
CA ALA A 367 14.30 -4.44 1.96
C ALA A 367 14.37 -4.12 0.45
N GLN A 368 13.34 -4.50 -0.33
CA GLN A 368 13.30 -4.19 -1.76
C GLN A 368 13.10 -2.69 -2.04
N GLU A 369 12.28 -1.98 -1.26
CA GLU A 369 12.13 -0.52 -1.33
C GLU A 369 13.48 0.17 -1.04
N VAL A 370 14.24 -0.37 -0.08
CA VAL A 370 15.59 0.11 0.21
C VAL A 370 16.58 -0.26 -0.90
N ARG A 371 16.55 -1.44 -1.51
CA ARG A 371 17.40 -1.74 -2.69
C ARG A 371 17.13 -0.76 -3.82
N ASN A 372 15.85 -0.57 -4.16
CA ASN A 372 15.44 0.34 -5.22
C ASN A 372 15.92 1.79 -4.98
N SER A 373 16.15 2.16 -3.72
CA SER A 373 16.63 3.47 -3.30
C SER A 373 17.95 3.89 -3.90
N ILE A 374 18.89 2.96 -3.81
CA ILE A 374 20.28 3.09 -4.21
C ILE A 374 20.55 2.44 -5.56
N ALA A 375 19.48 2.02 -6.25
CA ALA A 375 19.54 1.48 -7.61
C ALA A 375 20.09 2.50 -8.59
N LYS A 376 21.01 2.07 -9.46
CA LYS A 376 21.25 2.80 -10.70
C LYS A 376 20.01 2.75 -11.58
N THR A 377 19.78 3.80 -12.36
CA THR A 377 18.60 3.96 -13.21
C THR A 377 18.32 2.75 -14.10
N LYS A 378 19.34 2.15 -14.71
CA LYS A 378 19.19 0.95 -15.55
C LYS A 378 18.64 -0.27 -14.80
N VAL A 379 19.06 -0.48 -13.55
CA VAL A 379 18.60 -1.62 -12.73
C VAL A 379 17.17 -1.39 -12.29
N ARG A 380 16.84 -0.16 -11.84
CA ARG A 380 15.47 0.24 -11.50
C ARG A 380 14.53 0.05 -12.69
N GLN A 381 14.95 0.47 -13.88
CA GLN A 381 14.17 0.31 -15.11
C GLN A 381 13.99 -1.17 -15.50
N LEU A 382 15.04 -1.99 -15.41
CA LEU A 382 14.97 -3.43 -15.69
C LEU A 382 13.98 -4.14 -14.76
N LEU A 383 14.11 -3.96 -13.44
CA LEU A 383 13.21 -4.62 -12.49
C LEU A 383 11.75 -4.18 -12.70
N LYS A 384 11.53 -2.88 -12.96
CA LYS A 384 10.20 -2.35 -13.21
C LYS A 384 9.61 -2.81 -14.55
N SER A 385 10.40 -2.85 -15.62
CA SER A 385 9.91 -3.27 -16.94
C SER A 385 9.53 -4.76 -16.92
N LEU A 386 10.34 -5.60 -16.26
CA LEU A 386 10.06 -7.02 -16.11
C LEU A 386 8.83 -7.28 -15.23
N SER A 387 8.70 -6.58 -14.10
CA SER A 387 7.55 -6.76 -13.20
C SER A 387 6.24 -6.23 -13.76
N THR A 388 6.30 -5.35 -14.77
CA THR A 388 5.12 -4.83 -15.48
C THR A 388 4.93 -5.42 -16.88
N SER A 389 5.75 -6.42 -17.24
CA SER A 389 5.66 -7.09 -18.54
C SER A 389 4.36 -7.89 -18.68
N THR A 390 3.92 -8.08 -19.93
CA THR A 390 2.69 -8.84 -20.22
C THR A 390 2.84 -10.32 -19.85
N GLU A 391 4.06 -10.84 -19.97
CA GLU A 391 4.47 -12.20 -19.67
C GLU A 391 4.36 -12.46 -18.18
N PHE A 392 4.90 -11.55 -17.35
CA PHE A 392 4.74 -11.61 -15.90
C PHE A 392 3.27 -11.50 -15.50
N PHE A 393 2.52 -10.56 -16.08
CA PHE A 393 1.09 -10.42 -15.80
C PHE A 393 0.31 -11.71 -16.12
N LYS A 394 0.59 -12.36 -17.26
CA LYS A 394 -0.05 -13.63 -17.64
C LYS A 394 0.33 -14.76 -16.70
N ALA A 395 1.62 -14.93 -16.40
CA ALA A 395 2.10 -16.01 -15.55
C ALA A 395 1.59 -15.88 -14.10
N THR A 396 1.56 -14.66 -13.57
CA THR A 396 0.97 -14.41 -12.24
C THR A 396 -0.56 -14.27 -12.28
N GLY A 397 -1.14 -14.13 -13.47
CA GLY A 397 -2.53 -13.74 -13.76
C GLY A 397 -2.97 -12.49 -13.01
N GLY A 398 -2.13 -11.45 -12.99
CA GLY A 398 -2.40 -10.15 -12.38
C GLY A 398 -2.59 -10.16 -10.87
N GLY A 399 -2.21 -11.25 -10.20
CA GLY A 399 -2.46 -11.45 -8.77
C GLY A 399 -1.47 -10.76 -7.84
N VAL A 400 -0.42 -10.12 -8.36
CA VAL A 400 0.62 -9.46 -7.54
C VAL A 400 0.41 -7.95 -7.55
N ASN A 401 0.39 -7.35 -6.37
CA ASN A 401 0.32 -5.90 -6.20
C ASN A 401 1.72 -5.32 -5.89
N ASP A 402 2.25 -4.51 -6.80
CA ASP A 402 3.59 -3.91 -6.69
C ASP A 402 3.64 -2.65 -5.79
N LEU A 403 2.60 -2.38 -4.98
CA LEU A 403 2.54 -1.22 -4.07
C LEU A 403 3.75 -1.11 -3.12
N ARG A 404 4.26 -2.26 -2.66
CA ARG A 404 5.46 -2.38 -1.81
C ARG A 404 6.62 -3.06 -2.53
N MET A 405 6.67 -2.97 -3.87
CA MET A 405 7.75 -3.54 -4.71
C MET A 405 7.88 -5.08 -4.68
N GLY A 406 6.86 -5.82 -4.21
CA GLY A 406 6.90 -7.28 -4.15
C GLY A 406 7.05 -7.95 -5.51
N ALA A 407 6.52 -7.35 -6.59
CA ALA A 407 6.70 -7.89 -7.94
C ALA A 407 8.16 -7.70 -8.42
N GLN A 408 8.77 -6.57 -8.09
CA GLN A 408 10.18 -6.31 -8.40
C GLN A 408 11.12 -7.21 -7.58
N GLU A 409 10.77 -7.52 -6.34
CA GLU A 409 11.50 -8.51 -5.54
C GLU A 409 11.45 -9.90 -6.18
N LEU A 410 10.29 -10.34 -6.69
CA LEU A 410 10.20 -11.61 -7.43
C LEU A 410 11.13 -11.65 -8.65
N VAL A 411 11.20 -10.55 -9.41
CA VAL A 411 12.16 -10.42 -10.53
C VAL A 411 13.60 -10.55 -10.01
N LEU A 412 13.95 -9.86 -8.92
CA LEU A 412 15.28 -9.93 -8.34
C LEU A 412 15.60 -11.34 -7.82
N ARG A 413 14.66 -12.02 -7.16
CA ARG A 413 14.77 -13.43 -6.74
C ARG A 413 15.05 -14.34 -7.93
N PHE A 414 14.31 -14.18 -9.03
CA PHE A 414 14.59 -14.93 -10.26
C PHE A 414 16.04 -14.73 -10.71
N ILE A 415 16.50 -13.49 -10.86
CA ILE A 415 17.86 -13.20 -11.34
C ILE A 415 18.90 -13.79 -10.38
N ALA A 416 18.70 -13.59 -9.07
CA ALA A 416 19.61 -14.04 -8.03
C ALA A 416 19.81 -15.56 -8.06
N PHE A 417 18.73 -16.32 -8.22
CA PHE A 417 18.79 -17.78 -8.26
C PHE A 417 19.13 -18.34 -9.64
N TYR A 418 18.73 -17.67 -10.72
CA TYR A 418 19.11 -18.03 -12.09
C TYR A 418 20.64 -18.07 -12.27
N ARG A 419 21.35 -17.15 -11.62
CA ARG A 419 22.82 -17.05 -11.68
C ARG A 419 23.57 -18.19 -10.97
N ILE A 420 22.94 -18.84 -10.00
CA ILE A 420 23.59 -19.84 -9.13
C ILE A 420 22.99 -21.24 -9.27
N PHE A 421 22.03 -21.41 -10.18
CA PHE A 421 21.41 -22.69 -10.48
C PHE A 421 22.20 -23.43 -11.55
N ASP A 422 22.57 -24.68 -11.27
CA ASP A 422 23.17 -25.58 -12.24
C ASP A 422 22.09 -26.52 -12.79
N PHE A 423 21.70 -26.30 -14.04
CA PHE A 423 20.68 -27.10 -14.71
C PHE A 423 21.12 -28.55 -14.96
N SER A 424 22.42 -28.84 -15.04
CA SER A 424 22.90 -30.19 -15.32
C SER A 424 22.65 -31.14 -14.15
N THR A 425 22.87 -30.63 -12.93
CA THR A 425 22.67 -31.34 -11.67
C THR A 425 21.27 -31.12 -11.08
N GLY A 426 20.62 -29.99 -11.41
CA GLY A 426 19.38 -29.57 -10.79
C GLY A 426 19.59 -28.95 -9.41
N GLU A 427 20.81 -28.54 -9.10
CA GLU A 427 21.20 -28.01 -7.79
C GLU A 427 21.41 -26.50 -7.82
N VAL A 428 21.23 -25.88 -6.65
CA VAL A 428 21.42 -24.44 -6.44
C VAL A 428 22.58 -24.21 -5.48
N ASN A 429 23.56 -23.41 -5.89
CA ASN A 429 24.71 -23.06 -5.05
C ASN A 429 24.37 -21.92 -4.09
N TYR A 430 23.44 -22.22 -3.17
CA TYR A 430 23.01 -21.34 -2.11
C TYR A 430 23.49 -21.92 -0.77
N SER A 431 24.46 -21.25 -0.14
CA SER A 431 25.20 -21.80 1.00
C SER A 431 25.08 -20.98 2.29
N ARG A 432 24.67 -19.71 2.20
CA ARG A 432 24.70 -18.78 3.33
C ARG A 432 23.39 -18.67 4.12
N GLY A 433 22.28 -19.21 3.61
CA GLY A 433 20.98 -19.20 4.31
C GLY A 433 20.37 -17.82 4.53
N ASP A 434 20.97 -16.78 3.98
CA ASP A 434 20.53 -15.39 4.09
C ASP A 434 20.07 -14.89 2.72
N LEU A 435 18.75 -14.86 2.53
CA LEU A 435 18.14 -14.45 1.28
C LEU A 435 18.36 -12.96 1.05
N GLU A 436 18.25 -12.14 2.09
CA GLU A 436 18.43 -10.70 2.00
C GLU A 436 19.85 -10.37 1.53
N GLN A 437 20.86 -10.98 2.14
CA GLN A 437 22.24 -10.83 1.71
C GLN A 437 22.44 -11.30 0.26
N HIS A 438 21.84 -12.42 -0.15
CA HIS A 438 21.97 -12.91 -1.53
C HIS A 438 21.32 -11.98 -2.56
N LEU A 439 20.18 -11.38 -2.22
CA LEU A 439 19.52 -10.37 -3.03
C LEU A 439 20.34 -9.07 -3.08
N ASP A 440 20.94 -8.64 -1.97
CA ASP A 440 21.84 -7.48 -1.91
C ASP A 440 23.08 -7.67 -2.78
N GLU A 441 23.74 -8.81 -2.68
CA GLU A 441 24.92 -9.14 -3.50
C GLU A 441 24.56 -9.20 -4.99
N THR A 442 23.40 -9.78 -5.32
CA THR A 442 22.90 -9.79 -6.70
C THR A 442 22.62 -8.38 -7.20
N PHE A 443 22.00 -7.56 -6.37
CA PHE A 443 21.66 -6.19 -6.70
C PHE A 443 22.91 -5.33 -6.97
N ASP A 444 23.94 -5.46 -6.13
CA ASP A 444 25.22 -4.79 -6.31
C ASP A 444 25.94 -5.22 -7.61
N LEU A 445 25.79 -6.48 -8.01
CA LEU A 445 26.28 -6.98 -9.29
C LEU A 445 25.52 -6.38 -10.47
N LEU A 446 24.19 -6.29 -10.40
CA LEU A 446 23.38 -5.66 -11.45
C LEU A 446 23.73 -4.17 -11.64
N ASN A 447 24.04 -3.46 -10.55
CA ASN A 447 24.51 -2.07 -10.63
C ASN A 447 25.85 -1.92 -11.38
N LYS A 448 26.63 -2.99 -11.49
CA LYS A 448 27.92 -3.03 -12.21
C LYS A 448 27.81 -3.65 -13.60
N ALA A 449 26.76 -4.42 -13.88
CA ALA A 449 26.54 -5.11 -15.14
C ALA A 449 26.34 -4.16 -16.34
N THR A 450 26.81 -4.57 -17.50
CA THR A 450 26.58 -3.91 -18.80
C THR A 450 25.15 -4.14 -19.30
N ASP A 451 24.68 -3.31 -20.24
CA ASP A 451 23.33 -3.48 -20.81
C ASP A 451 23.17 -4.83 -21.52
N SER A 452 24.24 -5.36 -22.12
CA SER A 452 24.24 -6.69 -22.73
C SER A 452 24.06 -7.80 -21.70
N GLU A 453 24.64 -7.67 -20.50
CA GLU A 453 24.47 -8.65 -19.42
C GLU A 453 23.05 -8.56 -18.83
N LEU A 454 22.51 -7.35 -18.68
CA LEU A 454 21.12 -7.14 -18.25
C LEU A 454 20.12 -7.77 -19.22
N HIS A 455 20.36 -7.64 -20.53
CA HIS A 455 19.51 -8.23 -21.58
C HIS A 455 19.45 -9.76 -21.54
N ILE A 456 20.51 -10.42 -21.05
CA ILE A 456 20.51 -11.89 -20.86
C ILE A 456 19.45 -12.26 -19.82
N TYR A 457 19.40 -11.55 -18.70
CA TYR A 457 18.41 -11.78 -17.65
C TYR A 457 17.00 -11.43 -18.10
N GLU A 458 16.84 -10.34 -18.87
CA GLU A 458 15.56 -9.96 -19.44
C GLU A 458 14.96 -11.08 -20.30
N LYS A 459 15.73 -11.58 -21.28
CA LYS A 459 15.30 -12.68 -22.16
C LYS A 459 14.98 -13.94 -21.37
N ALA A 460 15.83 -14.31 -20.41
CA ALA A 460 15.64 -15.50 -19.59
C ALA A 460 14.35 -15.41 -18.77
N PHE A 461 14.06 -14.23 -18.19
CA PHE A 461 12.87 -13.99 -17.40
C PHE A 461 11.60 -14.05 -18.23
N LEU A 462 11.55 -13.35 -19.38
CA LEU A 462 10.36 -13.34 -20.25
C LEU A 462 10.06 -14.75 -20.77
N LYS A 463 11.10 -15.51 -21.16
CA LYS A 463 10.97 -16.92 -21.51
C LYS A 463 10.39 -17.74 -20.35
N ALA A 464 10.94 -17.58 -19.14
CA ALA A 464 10.46 -18.30 -17.96
C ALA A 464 8.97 -18.04 -17.67
N MET A 465 8.53 -16.78 -17.76
CA MET A 465 7.15 -16.41 -17.51
C MET A 465 6.19 -17.03 -18.55
N ASN A 466 6.54 -16.96 -19.84
CA ASN A 466 5.77 -17.63 -20.89
C ASN A 466 5.72 -19.14 -20.68
N SER A 467 6.85 -19.78 -20.39
CA SER A 467 6.93 -21.21 -20.10
C SER A 467 6.11 -21.60 -18.87
N ALA A 468 6.13 -20.80 -17.81
CA ALA A 468 5.36 -21.05 -16.60
C ALA A 468 3.85 -20.97 -16.87
N TYR A 469 3.41 -19.97 -17.63
CA TYR A 469 2.01 -19.89 -18.05
C TYR A 469 1.62 -21.04 -18.97
N ALA A 470 2.47 -21.43 -19.92
CA ALA A 470 2.22 -22.58 -20.79
C ALA A 470 2.06 -23.86 -19.96
N LEU A 471 2.97 -24.13 -19.02
CA LEU A 471 3.00 -25.35 -18.22
C LEU A 471 1.94 -25.42 -17.12
N PHE A 472 1.57 -24.29 -16.49
CA PHE A 472 0.67 -24.31 -15.33
C PHE A 472 -0.64 -23.52 -15.52
N GLY A 473 -0.71 -22.64 -16.53
CA GLY A 473 -1.86 -21.77 -16.75
C GLY A 473 -2.19 -20.93 -15.52
N ASN A 474 -3.46 -20.93 -15.10
CA ASN A 474 -3.93 -20.15 -13.95
C ASN A 474 -3.36 -20.60 -12.60
N TYR A 475 -2.75 -21.80 -12.55
CA TYR A 475 -2.13 -22.39 -11.35
C TYR A 475 -0.64 -22.06 -11.23
N ALA A 476 -0.06 -21.31 -12.18
CA ALA A 476 1.34 -20.92 -12.13
C ALA A 476 1.68 -20.23 -10.81
N PHE A 477 2.74 -20.72 -10.16
CA PHE A 477 3.29 -20.21 -8.90
C PHE A 477 2.34 -20.22 -7.70
N ARG A 478 1.42 -21.17 -7.64
CA ARG A 478 0.42 -21.29 -6.57
C ARG A 478 0.53 -22.65 -5.88
N SER A 479 0.45 -22.65 -4.56
CA SER A 479 0.53 -23.87 -3.76
C SER A 479 -0.81 -24.62 -3.75
N CYS A 480 -1.25 -25.07 -4.93
CA CYS A 480 -2.53 -25.75 -5.11
C CYS A 480 -2.45 -27.20 -4.66
N ARG A 481 -3.47 -27.65 -3.92
CA ARG A 481 -3.73 -29.07 -3.61
C ARG A 481 -4.78 -29.64 -4.56
N PRO A 482 -5.00 -30.97 -4.61
CA PRO A 482 -5.96 -31.57 -5.54
C PRO A 482 -7.38 -30.99 -5.43
N ASN A 483 -7.79 -30.61 -4.23
CA ASN A 483 -9.07 -29.94 -3.99
C ASN A 483 -9.19 -28.54 -4.61
N ASP A 484 -8.07 -27.86 -4.85
CA ASP A 484 -7.99 -26.53 -5.47
C ASP A 484 -8.03 -26.61 -7.02
N LEU A 485 -7.94 -27.81 -7.59
CA LEU A 485 -8.01 -28.04 -9.04
C LEU A 485 -9.44 -28.24 -9.55
N ARG A 486 -10.43 -28.21 -8.66
CA ARG A 486 -11.85 -28.38 -8.99
C ARG A 486 -12.43 -27.11 -9.60
N ASP A 487 -13.41 -27.27 -10.49
CA ASP A 487 -14.14 -26.14 -11.07
C ASP A 487 -14.83 -25.32 -9.96
N GLY A 488 -14.67 -24.00 -10.00
CA GLY A 488 -15.21 -23.08 -9.01
C GLY A 488 -14.39 -22.94 -7.72
N ALA A 489 -13.26 -23.65 -7.57
CA ALA A 489 -12.36 -23.43 -6.44
C ALA A 489 -11.78 -21.99 -6.46
N ARG A 490 -11.64 -21.38 -5.27
CA ARG A 490 -11.02 -20.06 -5.15
C ARG A 490 -9.56 -20.14 -5.58
N ARG A 491 -9.15 -19.20 -6.41
CA ARG A 491 -7.75 -19.08 -6.84
C ARG A 491 -6.86 -18.75 -5.64
N LYS A 492 -5.80 -19.54 -5.45
CA LYS A 492 -4.77 -19.31 -4.42
C LYS A 492 -3.92 -18.07 -4.73
N LEU A 493 -3.33 -17.50 -3.69
CA LEU A 493 -2.32 -16.44 -3.77
C LEU A 493 -1.00 -17.00 -4.32
N LEU A 494 -0.09 -16.12 -4.73
CA LEU A 494 1.21 -16.56 -5.24
C LEU A 494 2.12 -16.99 -4.10
N ASN A 495 2.82 -18.10 -4.30
CA ASN A 495 3.87 -18.57 -3.40
C ASN A 495 5.23 -18.11 -3.93
N LYS A 496 5.99 -17.32 -3.15
CA LYS A 496 7.27 -16.74 -3.60
C LYS A 496 8.33 -17.82 -3.86
N SER A 497 8.28 -18.92 -3.11
CA SER A 497 9.18 -20.08 -3.29
C SER A 497 8.91 -20.86 -4.56
N LEU A 498 7.64 -21.11 -4.88
CA LEU A 498 7.24 -21.71 -6.18
C LEU A 498 7.60 -20.78 -7.33
N PHE A 499 7.37 -19.46 -7.19
CA PHE A 499 7.80 -18.48 -8.18
C PHE A 499 9.30 -18.61 -8.47
N THR A 500 10.11 -18.47 -7.43
CA THR A 500 11.57 -18.49 -7.53
C THR A 500 12.07 -19.77 -8.19
N THR A 501 11.54 -20.91 -7.76
CA THR A 501 12.01 -22.22 -8.22
C THR A 501 11.61 -22.49 -9.67
N TRP A 502 10.32 -22.42 -9.98
CA TRP A 502 9.81 -22.80 -11.30
C TRP A 502 10.23 -21.81 -12.38
N SER A 503 10.33 -20.51 -12.07
CA SER A 503 10.82 -19.53 -13.04
C SER A 503 12.26 -19.82 -13.48
N VAL A 504 13.15 -20.15 -12.53
CA VAL A 504 14.55 -20.48 -12.83
C VAL A 504 14.70 -21.77 -13.62
N ILE A 505 13.97 -22.83 -13.24
CA ILE A 505 14.02 -24.11 -13.96
C ILE A 505 13.49 -23.96 -15.39
N LEU A 506 12.39 -23.23 -15.58
CA LEU A 506 11.76 -23.05 -16.89
C LEU A 506 12.48 -22.04 -17.79
N ALA A 507 13.31 -21.16 -17.24
CA ALA A 507 14.21 -20.33 -18.05
C ALA A 507 15.23 -21.18 -18.81
N HIS A 508 15.74 -22.23 -18.16
CA HIS A 508 16.77 -23.12 -18.69
C HIS A 508 16.21 -24.25 -19.57
N SER A 509 14.92 -24.58 -19.44
CA SER A 509 14.32 -25.63 -20.27
C SER A 509 14.26 -25.19 -21.75
N ASN A 510 14.70 -26.04 -22.67
CA ASN A 510 14.62 -25.79 -24.12
C ASN A 510 13.31 -26.33 -24.72
N LEU A 511 12.25 -26.35 -23.91
CA LEU A 511 10.96 -26.92 -24.30
C LEU A 511 10.16 -25.91 -25.12
N SER A 512 9.48 -26.41 -26.15
CA SER A 512 8.55 -25.59 -26.94
C SER A 512 7.27 -25.31 -26.15
N GLU A 513 6.61 -24.19 -26.45
CA GLU A 513 5.33 -23.84 -25.82
C GLU A 513 4.27 -24.94 -26.01
N ASN A 514 4.21 -25.55 -27.21
CA ASN A 514 3.29 -26.65 -27.49
C ASN A 514 3.55 -27.87 -26.61
N THR A 515 4.81 -28.21 -26.37
CA THR A 515 5.20 -29.30 -25.47
C THR A 515 4.72 -28.98 -24.04
N LEU A 516 4.99 -27.78 -23.55
CA LEU A 516 4.57 -27.36 -22.20
C LEU A 516 3.04 -27.37 -22.04
N LEU A 517 2.30 -26.94 -23.07
CA LEU A 517 0.84 -26.97 -23.09
C LEU A 517 0.29 -28.41 -23.03
N GLY A 518 0.91 -29.34 -23.76
CA GLY A 518 0.56 -30.77 -23.69
C GLY A 518 0.74 -31.35 -22.29
N LEU A 519 1.82 -30.93 -21.61
CA LEU A 519 2.18 -31.40 -20.27
C LEU A 519 1.36 -30.77 -19.13
N ARG A 520 0.59 -29.72 -19.40
CA ARG A 520 -0.03 -28.89 -18.36
C ARG A 520 -0.88 -29.68 -17.38
N LYS A 521 -1.85 -30.46 -17.87
CA LYS A 521 -2.80 -31.18 -17.01
C LYS A 521 -2.09 -32.20 -16.10
N LYS A 522 -1.08 -32.90 -16.64
CA LYS A 522 -0.27 -33.89 -15.91
C LYS A 522 0.58 -33.19 -14.84
N THR A 523 1.30 -32.14 -15.23
CA THR A 523 2.21 -31.41 -14.34
C THR A 523 1.48 -30.74 -13.18
N VAL A 524 0.37 -30.06 -13.44
CA VAL A 524 -0.44 -29.42 -12.38
C VAL A 524 -0.94 -30.44 -11.36
N ARG A 525 -1.41 -31.62 -11.81
CA ARG A 525 -1.87 -32.69 -10.92
C ARG A 525 -0.73 -33.29 -10.10
N LEU A 526 0.41 -33.57 -10.73
CA LEU A 526 1.58 -34.10 -10.03
C LEU A 526 2.11 -33.12 -9.00
N LEU A 527 2.22 -31.83 -9.34
CA LEU A 527 2.63 -30.80 -8.40
C LEU A 527 1.66 -30.71 -7.21
N ALA A 528 0.34 -30.73 -7.48
CA ALA A 528 -0.66 -30.67 -6.42
C ALA A 528 -0.61 -31.89 -5.47
N ASN A 529 -0.43 -33.08 -6.03
CA ASN A 529 -0.24 -34.30 -5.24
C ASN A 529 1.07 -34.26 -4.45
N GLU A 530 2.16 -33.77 -5.04
CA GLU A 530 3.44 -33.65 -4.34
C GLU A 530 3.35 -32.68 -3.16
N ILE A 531 2.67 -31.54 -3.33
CA ILE A 531 2.43 -30.58 -2.23
C ILE A 531 1.57 -31.19 -1.12
N GLU A 532 0.58 -32.02 -1.46
CA GLU A 532 -0.29 -32.65 -0.46
C GLU A 532 0.37 -33.83 0.26
N MET A 533 1.15 -34.65 -0.46
CA MET A 533 1.69 -35.92 0.06
C MET A 533 3.12 -35.79 0.61
N ASN A 534 3.91 -34.82 0.15
CA ASN A 534 5.29 -34.64 0.58
C ASN A 534 5.39 -33.52 1.62
N GLU A 535 5.37 -33.92 2.90
CA GLU A 535 5.46 -32.98 4.04
C GLU A 535 6.71 -32.09 3.97
N ALA A 536 7.85 -32.65 3.55
CA ALA A 536 9.08 -31.87 3.42
C ALA A 536 8.98 -30.78 2.34
N TYR A 537 8.30 -31.06 1.23
CA TYR A 537 8.07 -30.07 0.18
C TYR A 537 7.06 -29.01 0.61
N SER A 538 5.93 -29.42 1.20
CA SER A 538 4.93 -28.51 1.75
C SER A 538 5.56 -27.53 2.75
N LYS A 539 6.37 -28.05 3.69
CA LYS A 539 7.10 -27.24 4.66
C LYS A 539 8.10 -26.30 3.99
N ALA A 540 8.83 -26.76 2.97
CA ALA A 540 9.77 -25.93 2.22
C ALA A 540 9.11 -24.76 1.46
N LEU A 541 7.79 -24.84 1.20
CA LEU A 541 7.01 -23.79 0.56
C LEU A 541 6.35 -22.82 1.54
N SER A 542 6.19 -23.18 2.82
CA SER A 542 5.41 -22.41 3.80
C SER A 542 6.18 -21.94 5.03
N ILE A 543 7.30 -22.59 5.40
CA ILE A 543 8.02 -22.34 6.65
C ILE A 543 9.52 -22.15 6.39
N GLY A 544 10.06 -20.99 6.78
CA GLY A 544 11.48 -20.67 6.68
C GLY A 544 12.01 -20.83 5.26
N THR A 545 11.21 -20.40 4.29
CA THR A 545 11.40 -20.61 2.84
C THR A 545 12.73 -20.09 2.29
N SER A 546 13.35 -19.13 2.99
CA SER A 546 14.66 -18.55 2.70
C SER A 546 15.84 -19.40 3.19
N ALA A 547 15.61 -20.39 4.06
CA ALA A 547 16.65 -21.23 4.62
C ALA A 547 17.27 -22.15 3.56
N THR A 548 18.58 -22.37 3.65
CA THR A 548 19.35 -23.15 2.65
C THR A 548 18.74 -24.52 2.35
N SER A 549 18.31 -25.25 3.39
CA SER A 549 17.70 -26.58 3.24
C SER A 549 16.37 -26.55 2.50
N GLN A 550 15.54 -25.52 2.76
CA GLN A 550 14.23 -25.35 2.13
C GLN A 550 14.38 -24.97 0.66
N VAL A 551 15.23 -23.98 0.37
CA VAL A 551 15.54 -23.57 -1.00
C VAL A 551 16.05 -24.76 -1.82
N LYS A 552 17.04 -25.51 -1.31
CA LYS A 552 17.57 -26.70 -2.00
C LYS A 552 16.51 -27.78 -2.20
N THR A 553 15.65 -28.00 -1.21
CA THR A 553 14.54 -28.96 -1.31
C THR A 553 13.57 -28.56 -2.41
N ASN A 554 13.20 -27.28 -2.47
CA ASN A 554 12.29 -26.76 -3.49
C ASN A 554 12.83 -26.98 -4.91
N PHE A 555 14.08 -26.57 -5.16
CA PHE A 555 14.74 -26.77 -6.46
C PHE A 555 14.83 -28.24 -6.86
N ARG A 556 15.30 -29.10 -5.96
CA ARG A 556 15.45 -30.54 -6.23
C ARG A 556 14.13 -31.20 -6.59
N ILE A 557 13.06 -30.92 -5.84
CA ILE A 557 11.75 -31.55 -6.06
C ILE A 557 11.10 -31.02 -7.35
N ALA A 558 11.10 -29.71 -7.57
CA ALA A 558 10.57 -29.13 -8.80
C ALA A 558 11.31 -29.65 -10.05
N PHE A 559 12.63 -29.76 -9.99
CA PHE A 559 13.44 -30.28 -11.08
C PHE A 559 13.16 -31.77 -11.36
N LYS A 560 13.02 -32.58 -10.30
CA LYS A 560 12.64 -34.00 -10.41
C LYS A 560 11.25 -34.15 -11.04
N LEU A 561 10.27 -33.33 -10.61
CA LEU A 561 8.92 -33.34 -11.17
C LEU A 561 8.95 -33.02 -12.67
N LEU A 562 9.69 -32.00 -13.09
CA LEU A 562 9.81 -31.65 -14.50
C LEU A 562 10.43 -32.78 -15.32
N LYS A 563 11.52 -33.40 -14.83
CA LYS A 563 12.14 -34.55 -15.51
C LYS A 563 11.20 -35.74 -15.64
N GLY A 564 10.53 -36.13 -14.55
CA GLY A 564 9.59 -37.26 -14.56
C GLY A 564 8.42 -37.03 -15.52
N VAL A 565 7.92 -35.79 -15.62
CA VAL A 565 6.88 -35.44 -16.57
C VAL A 565 7.34 -35.63 -18.03
N LEU A 566 8.60 -35.30 -18.33
CA LEU A 566 9.20 -35.40 -19.66
C LEU A 566 9.63 -36.81 -20.06
N GLU A 567 9.94 -37.68 -19.10
CA GLU A 567 10.34 -39.07 -19.35
C GLU A 567 9.11 -39.99 -19.60
N ASP A 568 7.95 -39.62 -19.04
CA ASP A 568 6.68 -40.34 -19.18
C ASP A 568 5.80 -39.83 -20.36
N ASP A 569 6.34 -39.01 -21.26
CA ASP A 569 5.67 -38.43 -22.44
C ASP A 569 6.39 -38.86 -23.73
#